data_AF-A0A2N9NPR5-F1
#
_entry.id   AF-A0A2N9NPR5-F1
#
_cell.length_a   1.000
_cell.length_b   1.000
_cell.length_c   1.000
_cell.angle_alpha   90.00
_cell.angle_beta   90.00
_cell.angle_gamma   90.00
#
_symmetry.space_group_name_H-M   'P 1'
#
loop_
_entity.id
_entity.type
_entity.pdbx_description
1 polymer ?
#
loop_
_entity_poly.entity_id
_entity_poly.type
_entity_poly.pdbx_seq_one_letter_code
_entity_poly.pdbx_strand_id
1 'polypeptide(L)'
;MPIGDHPNGVPFTVLQAWVADANPTNAASFLQATAISNLPPATVYFQSSSNRMYSLVWSANPQTNWAPVAGQSSVPGTGGLMSLTDTSTPGQQRFYRVSVAVP
;
A
#
# COMPACT_ATOMS: atom_id res chain seq x y z
N MET A 1 -22.83 6.99 13.21
CA MET A 1 -22.91 7.74 11.95
C MET A 1 -22.12 6.95 10.92
N PRO A 2 -22.71 6.53 9.79
CA PRO A 2 -22.00 5.71 8.82
C PRO A 2 -20.92 6.57 8.15
N ILE A 3 -19.68 6.08 8.13
CA ILE A 3 -18.56 6.78 7.51
C ILE A 3 -18.76 6.75 5.98
N GLY A 4 -18.83 7.94 5.39
CA GLY A 4 -19.39 8.20 4.07
C GLY A 4 -18.63 7.54 2.92
N ASP A 5 -19.37 6.77 2.14
CA ASP A 5 -19.05 6.50 0.75
C ASP A 5 -18.94 7.81 -0.03
N HIS A 6 -18.07 7.85 -1.03
CA HIS A 6 -17.89 9.05 -1.84
C HIS A 6 -19.17 9.34 -2.65
N PRO A 7 -19.67 10.59 -2.70
CA PRO A 7 -20.96 10.93 -3.31
C PRO A 7 -21.09 10.68 -4.83
N ASN A 8 -20.03 10.22 -5.50
CA ASN A 8 -20.01 9.88 -6.93
C ASN A 8 -19.73 8.38 -7.21
N GLY A 9 -19.85 7.50 -6.20
CA GLY A 9 -19.74 6.06 -6.41
C GLY A 9 -18.31 5.52 -6.49
N VAL A 10 -17.30 6.28 -6.07
CA VAL A 10 -15.93 5.73 -5.92
C VAL A 10 -15.78 5.00 -4.58
N PRO A 11 -15.05 3.86 -4.54
CA PRO A 11 -15.00 2.98 -3.37
C PRO A 11 -14.13 3.49 -2.21
N PHE A 12 -13.64 4.73 -2.27
CA PHE A 12 -12.76 5.33 -1.26
C PHE A 12 -13.32 6.66 -0.77
N THR A 13 -13.20 6.92 0.53
CA THR A 13 -13.60 8.22 1.10
C THR A 13 -12.65 9.34 0.65
N VAL A 14 -13.10 10.60 0.71
CA VAL A 14 -12.25 11.77 0.39
C VAL A 14 -10.95 11.75 1.21
N LEU A 15 -11.05 11.37 2.50
CA LEU A 15 -9.90 11.28 3.38
C LEU A 15 -8.92 10.20 2.93
N GLN A 16 -9.40 9.02 2.51
CA GLN A 16 -8.54 7.95 2.00
C GLN A 16 -7.83 8.35 0.71
N ALA A 17 -8.55 9.02 -0.21
CA ALA A 17 -7.95 9.55 -1.43
C ALA A 17 -6.88 10.59 -1.10
N TRP A 18 -7.15 11.51 -0.16
CA TRP A 18 -6.16 12.48 0.30
C TRP A 18 -4.93 11.81 0.91
N VAL A 19 -5.10 10.85 1.83
CA VAL A 19 -3.97 10.11 2.43
C VAL A 19 -3.18 9.35 1.36
N ALA A 20 -3.81 8.80 0.34
CA ALA A 20 -3.12 8.08 -0.74
C ALA A 20 -2.48 8.99 -1.80
N ASP A 21 -2.71 10.31 -1.73
CA ASP A 21 -2.39 11.27 -2.81
C ASP A 21 -3.06 10.91 -4.14
N ALA A 22 -4.27 10.35 -4.04
CA ALA A 22 -5.09 9.95 -5.17
C ALA A 22 -6.12 11.03 -5.51
N ASN A 23 -6.53 11.09 -6.78
CA ASN A 23 -7.56 12.01 -7.22
C ASN A 23 -8.95 11.49 -6.78
N PRO A 24 -9.66 12.19 -5.85
CA PRO A 24 -10.93 11.74 -5.31
C PRO A 24 -12.08 11.70 -6.34
N THR A 25 -11.94 12.39 -7.47
CA THR A 25 -12.97 12.38 -8.53
C THR A 25 -12.73 11.33 -9.60
N ASN A 26 -11.58 10.64 -9.57
CA ASN A 26 -11.23 9.59 -10.52
C ASN A 26 -11.20 8.22 -9.83
N ALA A 27 -12.17 7.36 -10.15
CA ALA A 27 -12.27 6.00 -9.61
C ALA A 27 -11.04 5.12 -9.89
N ALA A 28 -10.31 5.40 -10.97
CA ALA A 28 -9.08 4.69 -11.33
C ALA A 28 -7.83 5.23 -10.61
N SER A 29 -7.96 6.31 -9.84
CA SER A 29 -6.86 6.87 -9.05
C SER A 29 -6.90 6.30 -7.63
N PHE A 30 -6.02 5.35 -7.36
CA PHE A 30 -5.84 4.76 -6.03
C PHE A 30 -4.46 4.10 -5.92
N LEU A 31 -4.02 3.88 -4.68
CA LEU A 31 -2.80 3.12 -4.42
C LEU A 31 -3.04 1.64 -4.77
N GLN A 32 -2.25 1.12 -5.71
CA GLN A 32 -2.30 -0.27 -6.11
C GLN A 32 -0.90 -0.85 -6.31
N ALA A 33 -0.75 -2.13 -5.99
CA ALA A 33 0.42 -2.88 -6.40
C ALA A 33 0.34 -3.11 -7.92
N THR A 34 1.40 -2.75 -8.64
CA THR A 34 1.52 -2.93 -10.09
C THR A 34 2.16 -4.27 -10.45
N ALA A 35 3.03 -4.78 -9.58
CA ALA A 35 3.63 -6.11 -9.71
C ALA A 35 4.09 -6.65 -8.35
N ILE A 36 4.26 -7.97 -8.27
CA ILE A 36 4.91 -8.65 -7.15
C ILE A 36 5.90 -9.70 -7.70
N SER A 37 7.08 -9.80 -7.09
CA SER A 37 8.02 -10.88 -7.42
C SER A 37 7.49 -12.23 -6.91
N ASN A 38 7.80 -13.30 -7.63
CA ASN A 38 7.35 -14.67 -7.33
C ASN A 38 8.39 -15.52 -6.59
N LEU A 39 9.58 -14.98 -6.31
CA LEU A 39 10.67 -15.66 -5.60
C LEU A 39 11.15 -14.80 -4.43
N PRO A 40 11.63 -15.41 -3.33
CA PRO A 40 12.31 -14.68 -2.27
C PRO A 40 13.58 -13.98 -2.82
N PRO A 41 13.80 -12.71 -2.48
CA PRO A 41 12.96 -11.87 -1.64
C PRO A 41 11.70 -11.37 -2.36
N ALA A 42 10.57 -11.34 -1.64
CA ALA A 42 9.31 -10.87 -2.20
C ALA A 42 9.35 -9.34 -2.31
N THR A 43 9.16 -8.81 -3.52
CA THR A 43 9.20 -7.39 -3.82
C THR A 43 7.88 -6.94 -4.38
N VAL A 44 7.27 -5.93 -3.77
CA VAL A 44 6.02 -5.31 -4.24
C VAL A 44 6.34 -3.99 -4.91
N TYR A 45 5.91 -3.85 -6.15
CA TYR A 45 6.06 -2.64 -6.97
C TYR A 45 4.75 -1.85 -6.99
N PHE A 46 4.83 -0.53 -6.92
CA PHE A 46 3.67 0.37 -6.97
C PHE A 46 4.08 1.77 -7.42
N GLN A 47 3.11 2.58 -7.85
CA GLN A 47 3.35 4.00 -8.12
C GLN A 47 3.28 4.78 -6.81
N SER A 48 4.36 5.51 -6.49
CA SER A 48 4.48 6.31 -5.29
C SER A 48 4.27 7.81 -5.55
N SER A 49 3.85 8.54 -4.53
CA SER A 49 3.89 10.00 -4.46
C SER A 49 5.09 10.44 -3.64
N SER A 50 5.75 11.53 -4.03
CA SER A 50 6.86 12.13 -3.27
C SER A 50 6.41 12.75 -1.94
N ASN A 51 5.10 12.94 -1.75
CA ASN A 51 4.53 13.60 -0.57
C ASN A 51 3.97 12.60 0.45
N ARG A 52 4.31 11.31 0.33
CA ARG A 52 3.78 10.24 1.18
C ARG A 52 4.88 9.31 1.67
N MET A 53 4.60 8.64 2.78
CA MET A 53 5.43 7.58 3.32
C MET A 53 4.74 6.22 3.12
N TYR A 54 5.53 5.21 2.78
CA TYR A 54 5.04 3.88 2.48
C TYR A 54 5.66 2.86 3.43
N SER A 55 4.85 1.88 3.85
CA SER A 55 5.35 0.72 4.59
C SER A 55 4.86 -0.57 3.94
N LEU A 56 5.70 -1.59 3.96
CA LEU A 56 5.32 -2.93 3.56
C LEU A 56 4.87 -3.68 4.81
N VAL A 57 3.65 -4.19 4.75
CA VAL A 57 3.10 -5.07 5.80
C VAL A 57 2.79 -6.43 5.20
N TRP A 58 2.89 -7.45 6.03
CA TRP A 58 2.63 -8.83 5.65
C TRP A 58 1.70 -9.51 6.64
N SER A 59 1.02 -10.57 6.19
CA SER A 59 0.25 -11.46 7.07
C SER A 59 0.26 -12.89 6.53
N ALA A 60 0.07 -13.87 7.42
CA ALA A 60 -0.21 -15.25 7.05
C ALA A 60 -1.67 -15.46 6.60
N ASN A 61 -2.56 -14.53 6.97
CA ASN A 61 -3.99 -14.56 6.66
C ASN A 61 -4.42 -13.17 6.15
N PRO A 62 -4.91 -13.04 4.91
CA PRO A 62 -5.20 -11.72 4.33
C PRO A 62 -6.32 -10.96 5.05
N GLN A 63 -7.11 -11.63 5.89
CA GLN A 63 -8.22 -11.03 6.63
C GLN A 63 -7.80 -10.38 7.96
N THR A 64 -6.62 -10.71 8.51
CA THR A 64 -6.22 -10.23 9.86
C THR A 64 -4.71 -10.21 10.06
N ASN A 65 -4.24 -9.72 11.21
CA ASN A 65 -2.85 -9.85 11.69
C ASN A 65 -1.77 -9.30 10.75
N TRP A 66 -2.00 -8.11 10.20
CA TRP A 66 -0.99 -7.41 9.38
C TRP A 66 0.13 -6.87 10.26
N ALA A 67 1.35 -7.33 10.02
CA ALA A 67 2.56 -6.92 10.73
C ALA A 67 3.54 -6.21 9.78
N PRO A 68 4.34 -5.25 10.27
CA PRO A 68 5.35 -4.58 9.44
C PRO A 68 6.43 -5.57 8.98
N VAL A 69 6.89 -5.39 7.74
CA VAL A 69 8.12 -6.01 7.26
C VAL A 69 9.30 -5.21 7.80
N ALA A 70 10.25 -5.89 8.45
CA ALA A 70 11.42 -5.25 9.04
C ALA A 70 12.22 -4.48 7.98
N GLY A 71 12.59 -3.24 8.29
CA GLY A 71 13.34 -2.36 7.37
C GLY A 71 12.51 -1.74 6.23
N GLN A 72 11.21 -2.03 6.14
CA GLN A 72 10.31 -1.49 5.11
C GLN A 72 9.19 -0.66 5.73
N SER A 73 9.52 0.19 6.71
CA SER A 73 8.57 1.06 7.42
C SER A 73 8.89 2.54 7.18
N SER A 74 7.85 3.35 6.93
CA SER A 74 7.94 4.80 6.74
C SER A 74 8.97 5.22 5.68
N VAL A 75 9.05 4.49 4.57
CA VAL A 75 9.96 4.79 3.47
C VAL A 75 9.39 5.95 2.66
N PRO A 76 10.12 7.05 2.46
CA PRO A 76 9.66 8.19 1.67
C PRO A 76 9.39 7.77 0.22
N GLY A 77 8.25 8.20 -0.33
CA GLY A 77 7.93 7.99 -1.73
C GLY A 77 8.81 8.83 -2.66
N THR A 78 8.89 8.40 -3.91
CA THR A 78 9.79 9.00 -4.92
C THR A 78 9.04 9.81 -5.98
N GLY A 79 7.70 9.75 -6.01
CA GLY A 79 6.88 10.38 -7.06
C GLY A 79 6.82 9.56 -8.36
N GLY A 80 7.43 8.38 -8.38
CA GLY A 80 7.44 7.46 -9.52
C GLY A 80 7.27 6.01 -9.08
N LEU A 81 7.65 5.09 -9.96
CA LEU A 81 7.62 3.66 -9.65
C LEU A 81 8.58 3.39 -8.49
N MET A 82 8.07 2.75 -7.45
CA MET A 82 8.81 2.40 -6.24
C MET A 82 8.56 0.93 -5.92
N SER A 83 9.47 0.35 -5.13
CA SER A 83 9.32 -1.00 -4.62
C SER A 83 9.69 -1.10 -3.15
N LEU A 84 9.00 -1.97 -2.42
CA LEU A 84 9.38 -2.40 -1.07
C LEU A 84 9.63 -3.90 -1.08
N THR A 85 10.65 -4.34 -0.35
CA THR A 85 11.16 -5.71 -0.44
C THR A 85 11.21 -6.39 0.92
N ASP A 86 10.55 -7.52 1.04
CA ASP A 86 10.69 -8.43 2.18
C ASP A 86 11.88 -9.37 1.94
N THR A 87 12.99 -9.10 2.61
CA THR A 87 14.23 -9.89 2.53
C THR A 87 14.26 -11.07 3.48
N SER A 88 13.22 -11.28 4.28
CA SER A 88 13.20 -12.40 5.21
C SER A 88 12.83 -13.70 4.51
N THR A 89 13.51 -14.79 4.88
CA THR A 89 13.23 -16.12 4.33
C THR A 89 11.83 -16.58 4.78
N PRO A 90 10.87 -16.77 3.87
CA PRO A 90 9.51 -17.14 4.27
C PRO A 90 9.49 -18.59 4.77
N GLY A 91 9.21 -18.78 6.06
CA GLY A 91 8.91 -20.11 6.62
C GLY A 91 7.47 -20.60 6.34
N GLN A 92 6.64 -19.74 5.73
CA GLN A 92 5.23 -19.98 5.42
C GLN A 92 4.79 -19.05 4.29
N GLN A 93 3.60 -19.30 3.71
CA GLN A 93 2.96 -18.38 2.77
C GLN A 93 2.68 -17.03 3.42
N ARG A 94 2.90 -15.94 2.67
CA ARG A 94 2.64 -14.57 3.09
C ARG A 94 1.80 -13.82 2.08
N PHE A 95 0.93 -12.97 2.59
CA PHE A 95 0.20 -11.96 1.86
C PHE A 95 0.83 -10.60 2.16
N TYR A 96 0.84 -9.71 1.18
CA TYR A 96 1.49 -8.41 1.29
C TYR A 96 0.50 -7.28 1.01
N ARG A 97 0.67 -6.16 1.71
CA ARG A 97 0.02 -4.88 1.44
C ARG A 97 1.05 -3.77 1.56
N VAL A 98 0.86 -2.73 0.76
CA VAL A 98 1.54 -1.45 0.95
C VAL A 98 0.60 -0.54 1.72
N SER A 99 1.02 -0.05 2.87
CA SER A 99 0.32 1.01 3.59
C SER A 99 0.92 2.36 3.22
N VAL A 100 0.08 3.39 3.24
CA VAL A 100 0.45 4.77 2.94
C VAL A 100 0.03 5.67 4.09
N ALA A 101 0.90 6.62 4.42
CA ALA A 101 0.65 7.65 5.42
C ALA A 101 1.13 9.00 4.91
N VAL A 102 0.57 10.06 5.49
CA VAL A 102 1.16 11.39 5.37
C VAL A 102 2.42 11.49 6.24
N PRO A 103 3.43 12.29 5.83
CA PRO A 103 4.65 12.53 6.61
C PRO A 103 4.40 13.03 8.03
#